data_AF-A0A5Z6PX90-F1
#
_entry.id   AF-A0A5Z6PX90-F1
#
_cell.length_a   1.000
_cell.length_b   1.000
_cell.length_c   1.000
_cell.angle_alpha   90.00
_cell.angle_beta   90.00
_cell.angle_gamma   90.00
#
_symmetry.space_group_name_H-M   'P 1'
#
loop_
_entity.id
_entity.type
_entity.pdbx_description
1 polymer ?
#
loop_
_entity_poly.entity_id
_entity_poly.type
_entity_poly.pdbx_seq_one_letter_code
_entity_poly.pdbx_strand_id
1 'polypeptide(L)'
;MLRKFERWLSDNTSYDFLHNTNTLSESMVIDVENEKYIARFTVWDDLSCMSEVMDADTGDYKMNKRTEFSTFDELLDTFNVFLKNFE
;
A
#
# COMPACT_ATOMS: atom_id res chain seq x y z
N MET A 1 2.41 -4.35 -13.45
CA MET A 1 1.74 -3.38 -12.56
C MET A 1 2.72 -2.77 -11.56
N LEU A 2 3.43 -3.58 -10.78
CA LEU A 2 4.41 -3.12 -9.78
C LEU A 2 5.38 -2.03 -10.26
N ARG A 3 6.18 -2.29 -11.30
CA ARG A 3 7.13 -1.29 -11.85
C ARG A 3 6.48 0.02 -12.30
N LYS A 4 5.22 -0.02 -12.75
CA LYS A 4 4.47 1.18 -13.15
C LYS A 4 4.07 1.97 -11.91
N PHE A 5 3.65 1.27 -10.85
CA PHE A 5 3.29 1.88 -9.58
C PHE A 5 4.51 2.42 -8.83
N GLU A 6 5.63 1.70 -8.86
CA GLU A 6 6.93 2.15 -8.35
C GLU A 6 7.33 3.51 -8.93
N ARG A 7 7.36 3.62 -10.27
CA ARG A 7 7.65 4.89 -10.96
C ARG A 7 6.66 5.99 -10.57
N TRP A 8 5.38 5.65 -10.53
CA TRP A 8 4.36 6.62 -10.14
C TRP A 8 4.57 7.13 -8.71
N LEU A 9 4.90 6.26 -7.75
CA LEU A 9 5.21 6.66 -6.37
C LEU A 9 6.43 7.57 -6.32
N SER A 10 7.52 7.21 -7.00
CA SER A 10 8.74 8.02 -7.06
C SER A 10 8.50 9.40 -7.68
N ASP A 11 7.62 9.50 -8.66
CA ASP A 11 7.36 10.75 -9.39
C ASP A 11 6.32 11.66 -8.67
N ASN A 12 5.44 11.09 -7.84
CA ASN A 12 4.26 11.80 -7.31
C ASN A 12 4.19 11.90 -5.78
N THR A 13 5.03 11.17 -5.05
CA THR A 13 4.97 11.12 -3.58
C THR A 13 6.37 11.19 -2.97
N SER A 14 6.43 11.42 -1.66
CA SER A 14 7.67 11.32 -0.87
C SER A 14 7.72 10.03 -0.05
N TYR A 15 6.88 9.04 -0.37
CA TYR A 15 6.83 7.79 0.39
C TYR A 15 7.96 6.87 -0.05
N ASP A 16 8.72 6.40 0.94
CA ASP A 16 9.67 5.32 0.73
C ASP A 16 8.93 4.00 0.51
N PHE A 17 9.56 3.11 -0.26
CA PHE A 17 9.03 1.78 -0.52
C PHE A 17 10.16 0.76 -0.56
N LEU A 18 9.80 -0.48 -0.23
CA LEU A 18 10.69 -1.64 -0.31
C LEU A 18 10.18 -2.58 -1.39
N HIS A 19 11.06 -2.95 -2.31
CA HIS A 19 10.78 -3.99 -3.29
C HIS A 19 11.27 -5.33 -2.77
N ASN A 20 10.37 -6.30 -2.67
CA ASN A 20 10.68 -7.67 -2.28
C ASN A 20 10.53 -8.57 -3.50
N THR A 21 11.64 -9.19 -3.91
CA THR A 21 11.64 -10.17 -5.00
C THR A 21 12.01 -11.53 -4.42
N ASN A 22 11.14 -12.52 -4.58
CA ASN A 22 11.44 -13.90 -4.28
C ASN A 22 11.19 -14.77 -5.53
N THR A 23 11.53 -16.06 -5.45
CA THR A 23 11.39 -16.99 -6.60
C THR A 23 9.96 -17.21 -7.09
N LEU A 24 8.94 -16.87 -6.30
CA LEU A 24 7.53 -17.16 -6.58
C LEU A 24 6.66 -15.90 -6.74
N SER A 25 7.10 -14.75 -6.25
CA SER A 25 6.34 -13.49 -6.30
C SER A 25 7.25 -12.28 -6.11
N GLU A 26 6.87 -11.19 -6.75
CA GLU A 26 7.33 -9.83 -6.47
C GLU A 26 6.28 -9.06 -5.67
N SER A 27 6.73 -8.24 -4.73
CA SER A 27 5.87 -7.29 -4.02
C SER A 27 6.57 -5.97 -3.76
N MET A 28 5.76 -4.95 -3.53
CA MET A 28 6.22 -3.65 -3.05
C MET A 28 5.46 -3.29 -1.78
N VAL A 29 6.20 -2.84 -0.77
CA VAL A 29 5.70 -2.48 0.55
C VAL A 29 5.96 -1.01 0.78
N ILE A 30 4.92 -0.30 1.21
CA ILE A 30 4.96 1.12 1.58
C ILE A 30 4.54 1.19 3.04
N ASP A 31 5.47 1.58 3.90
CA ASP A 31 5.22 1.77 5.32
C ASP A 31 5.10 3.27 5.60
N VAL A 32 4.02 3.67 6.26
CA VAL A 32 3.77 5.06 6.64
C VAL A 32 3.27 5.11 8.08
N GLU A 33 3.77 6.07 8.83
CA GLU A 33 3.39 6.27 10.23
C GLU A 33 3.20 7.76 10.53
N ASN A 34 2.30 8.06 11.44
CA ASN A 34 2.13 9.38 12.02
C ASN A 34 1.90 9.24 13.53
N GLU A 35 1.60 10.34 14.22
CA GLU A 35 1.42 10.33 15.68
C GLU A 35 0.32 9.37 16.17
N LYS A 36 -0.65 9.03 15.31
CA LYS A 36 -1.82 8.23 15.67
C LYS A 36 -1.87 6.86 15.02
N TYR A 37 -1.36 6.72 13.80
CA TYR A 37 -1.54 5.51 13.01
C TYR A 37 -0.21 4.93 12.54
N ILE A 38 -0.14 3.60 12.56
CA ILE A 38 0.85 2.81 11.85
C ILE A 38 0.14 2.13 10.69
N ALA A 39 0.65 2.30 9.47
CA ALA A 39 -0.01 1.84 8.28
C ALA A 39 0.95 1.23 7.26
N ARG A 40 0.44 0.23 6.54
CA ARG A 40 1.17 -0.51 5.51
C ARG A 40 0.28 -0.71 4.29
N PHE A 41 0.85 -0.43 3.13
CA PHE A 41 0.28 -0.80 1.84
C PHE A 41 1.21 -1.77 1.14
N THR A 42 0.73 -3.00 0.92
CA THR A 42 1.47 -4.02 0.17
C THR A 42 0.77 -4.28 -1.14
N VAL A 43 1.50 -4.25 -2.25
CA VAL A 43 0.99 -4.66 -3.56
C VAL A 43 1.83 -5.83 -4.09
N TRP A 44 1.17 -6.79 -4.72
CA TRP A 44 1.80 -7.97 -5.31
C TRP A 44 1.69 -7.95 -6.84
N ASP A 45 2.47 -8.81 -7.48
CA ASP A 45 2.45 -9.05 -8.92
C ASP A 45 1.21 -9.81 -9.42
N ASP A 46 0.45 -10.42 -8.51
CA ASP A 46 -0.79 -11.18 -8.76
C ASP A 46 -2.04 -10.31 -8.94
N LEU A 47 -1.88 -8.99 -9.08
CA LEU A 47 -2.95 -8.01 -9.16
C LEU A 47 -3.80 -7.87 -7.88
N SER A 48 -3.19 -8.14 -6.73
CA SER A 48 -3.79 -7.86 -5.43
C SER A 48 -2.95 -6.90 -4.58
N CYS A 49 -3.60 -6.29 -3.60
CA CYS A 49 -2.95 -5.48 -2.58
C CYS A 49 -3.61 -5.68 -1.20
N MET A 50 -2.89 -5.31 -0.17
CA MET A 50 -3.33 -5.26 1.22
C MET A 50 -3.16 -3.85 1.73
N SER A 51 -4.21 -3.34 2.40
CA SER A 51 -4.22 -2.04 3.06
C SER A 51 -4.45 -2.23 4.55
N GLU A 52 -3.48 -1.83 5.36
CA GLU A 52 -3.49 -1.96 6.81
C GLU A 52 -3.31 -0.58 7.42
N VAL A 53 -4.23 -0.17 8.29
CA VAL A 53 -4.14 1.06 9.10
C VAL A 53 -4.59 0.72 10.51
N MET A 54 -3.69 0.87 11.46
CA MET A 54 -3.90 0.54 12.87
C MET A 54 -3.69 1.79 13.73
N ASP A 55 -4.59 2.02 14.69
CA ASP A 55 -4.40 3.03 15.72
C ASP A 55 -3.26 2.57 16.64
N ALA A 56 -2.22 3.40 16.78
CA ALA A 56 -1.01 3.07 17.52
C ALA A 56 -1.25 3.00 19.03
N ASP A 57 -2.24 3.73 19.54
CA ASP A 57 -2.56 3.77 20.98
C ASP A 57 -3.40 2.57 21.40
N THR A 58 -4.40 2.21 20.58
CA THR A 58 -5.34 1.13 20.93
C THR A 58 -4.99 -0.22 20.32
N GLY A 59 -4.22 -0.24 19.23
CA GLY A 59 -3.96 -1.43 18.42
C GLY A 59 -5.15 -1.86 17.55
N ASP A 60 -6.23 -1.09 17.52
CA ASP A 60 -7.40 -1.41 16.70
C ASP A 60 -7.17 -1.06 15.23
N TYR A 61 -7.65 -1.93 14.34
CA TYR A 61 -7.59 -1.66 12.90
C TYR A 61 -8.72 -0.74 12.45
N LYS A 62 -8.35 0.44 11.93
CA LYS A 62 -9.24 1.29 11.11
C LYS A 62 -9.44 0.68 9.72
N MET A 63 -8.41 0.01 9.20
CA MET A 63 -8.45 -0.68 7.91
C MET A 63 -7.57 -1.93 7.96
N ASN A 64 -8.10 -3.06 7.49
CA ASN A 64 -7.36 -4.29 7.23
C ASN A 64 -8.07 -5.03 6.10
N LYS A 65 -7.67 -4.73 4.86
CA LYS A 65 -8.43 -5.15 3.66
C LYS A 65 -7.51 -5.59 2.53
N ARG A 66 -7.76 -6.80 2.04
CA ARG A 66 -7.23 -7.27 0.75
C ARG A 66 -8.16 -6.84 -0.38
N THR A 67 -7.59 -6.30 -1.46
CA THR A 67 -8.33 -5.85 -2.65
C THR A 67 -7.64 -6.40 -3.89
N GLU A 68 -8.44 -6.97 -4.79
CA GLU A 68 -8.02 -7.34 -6.14
C GLU A 68 -8.34 -6.17 -7.09
N PHE A 69 -7.46 -5.95 -8.06
CA PHE A 69 -7.62 -4.93 -9.09
C PHE A 69 -7.31 -5.54 -10.46
N SER A 70 -7.84 -4.95 -11.51
CA SER A 70 -7.60 -5.36 -12.91
C SER A 70 -6.84 -4.29 -13.68
N THR A 71 -6.89 -3.04 -13.23
CA THR A 71 -6.28 -1.90 -13.93
C THR A 71 -5.35 -1.09 -13.05
N PHE A 72 -4.51 -0.27 -13.67
CA PHE A 72 -3.65 0.66 -12.94
C PHE A 72 -4.44 1.73 -12.20
N ASP A 73 -5.54 2.20 -12.78
CA ASP A 73 -6.37 3.22 -12.18
C ASP A 73 -7.07 2.68 -10.92
N GLU A 74 -7.53 1.42 -10.95
CA GLU A 74 -8.09 0.75 -9.76
C GLU A 74 -7.05 0.58 -8.63
N LEU A 75 -5.79 0.30 -8.97
CA LEU A 75 -4.71 0.28 -7.98
C LEU A 75 -4.50 1.66 -7.36
N LEU A 76 -4.47 2.72 -8.18
CA LEU A 76 -4.34 4.09 -7.68
C LEU A 76 -5.53 4.50 -6.81
N ASP A 77 -6.75 4.17 -7.22
CA ASP A 77 -7.96 4.42 -6.43
C ASP A 77 -7.90 3.71 -5.08
N THR A 78 -7.44 2.45 -5.07
CA THR A 78 -7.26 1.68 -3.83
C THR A 78 -6.20 2.31 -2.93
N PHE A 79 -5.08 2.76 -3.50
CA PHE A 79 -4.04 3.46 -2.76
C PHE A 79 -4.53 4.80 -2.19
N ASN A 80 -5.31 5.56 -2.96
CA ASN A 80 -5.92 6.81 -2.48
C ASN A 80 -6.92 6.58 -1.34
N VAL A 81 -7.69 5.49 -1.38
CA VAL A 81 -8.58 5.10 -0.26
C VAL A 81 -7.76 4.76 0.98
N PHE A 82 -6.63 4.06 0.82
CA PHE A 82 -5.70 3.79 1.91
C PHE A 82 -5.17 5.09 2.54
N LEU A 83 -4.68 6.04 1.74
CA LEU A 83 -4.17 7.32 2.25
C LEU A 83 -5.24 8.12 3.01
N LYS A 84 -6.48 8.16 2.52
CA LYS A 84 -7.61 8.80 3.22
C LYS A 84 -7.95 8.16 4.56
N ASN A 85 -7.60 6.89 4.76
CA ASN A 85 -7.77 6.23 6.05
C ASN A 85 -6.56 6.43 6.97
N PHE A 86 -5.42 6.84 6.44
CA PHE A 86 -4.22 7.15 7.22
C PHE A 86 -4.19 8.62 7.70
N GLU A 87 -4.81 9.53 6.95
CA GLU A 87 -5.14 10.91 7.40
C GLU A 87 -6.11 10.92 8.59
#